data_AF-A0A949S307-F1
#
_entry.id   AF-A0A949S307-F1
#
_cell.length_a   1.000
_cell.length_b   1.000
_cell.length_c   1.000
_cell.angle_alpha   90.00
_cell.angle_beta   90.00
_cell.angle_gamma   90.00
#
_symmetry.space_group_name_H-M   'P 1'
#
loop_
_entity.id
_entity.type
_entity.pdbx_description
1 polymer ?
#
loop_
_entity_poly.entity_id
_entity_poly.type
_entity_poly.pdbx_seq_one_letter_code
_entity_poly.pdbx_strand_id
1 'polypeptide(L)'
;MSVQDRYASVISMINQLGGRDVNAVEENGVLKLSATVPTPTEKISVWNEIKRIGGENPVDIQADIKMDSDVPSAPAMKTYTVKSGDTLSKIAKEFYGNANDYMKIASANGISNPDLIKVGQELVIP
;
A
#
# COMPACT_ATOMS: atom_id res chain seq x y z
N MET A 1 -9.53 16.46 25.83
CA MET A 1 -8.44 16.20 24.87
C MET A 1 -8.95 16.63 23.52
N SER A 2 -8.15 17.40 22.78
CA SER A 2 -8.50 17.74 21.40
C SER A 2 -8.43 16.48 20.54
N VAL A 3 -9.14 16.47 19.41
CA VAL A 3 -9.03 15.38 18.45
C VAL A 3 -7.62 15.35 17.86
N GLN A 4 -7.01 16.52 17.68
CA GLN A 4 -5.62 16.64 17.28
C GLN A 4 -4.64 15.94 18.25
N ASP A 5 -4.83 16.08 19.58
CA ASP A 5 -4.02 15.36 20.58
C ASP A 5 -4.16 13.84 20.45
N ARG A 6 -5.38 13.37 20.17
CA ARG A 6 -5.68 11.94 20.01
C ARG A 6 -4.94 11.33 18.82
N TYR A 7 -4.82 12.06 17.72
CA TYR A 7 -4.12 11.61 16.51
C TYR A 7 -2.68 12.15 16.38
N ALA A 8 -2.11 12.72 17.46
CA ALA A 8 -0.74 13.23 17.47
C ALA A 8 0.29 12.17 17.06
N SER A 9 0.04 10.89 17.40
CA SER A 9 0.85 9.75 16.97
C SER A 9 0.86 9.56 15.45
N VAL A 10 -0.28 9.77 14.78
CA VAL A 10 -0.39 9.68 13.31
C VAL A 10 0.44 10.77 12.66
N ILE A 11 0.31 12.01 13.15
CA ILE A 11 1.04 13.17 12.63
C ILE A 11 2.55 12.95 12.80
N SER A 12 2.97 12.47 13.97
CA SER A 12 4.37 12.15 14.25
C SER A 12 4.90 11.05 13.33
N MET A 13 4.09 10.01 13.11
CA MET A 13 4.43 8.90 12.22
C MET A 13 4.59 9.37 10.77
N ILE A 14 3.71 10.21 10.25
CA ILE A 14 3.85 10.78 8.90
C ILE A 14 5.19 11.53 8.77
N ASN A 15 5.57 12.34 9.78
CA ASN A 15 6.85 13.04 9.78
C ASN A 15 8.05 12.07 9.82
N GLN A 16 7.97 10.99 10.60
CA GLN A 16 9.02 9.96 10.64
C GLN A 16 9.16 9.19 9.32
N LEU A 17 8.06 9.01 8.60
CA LEU A 17 8.00 8.31 7.31
C LEU A 17 8.46 9.18 6.14
N GLY A 18 8.95 10.41 6.40
CA GLY A 18 9.37 11.35 5.36
C GLY A 18 8.19 12.01 4.65
N GLY A 19 7.02 12.07 5.30
CA GLY A 19 5.84 12.73 4.77
C GLY A 19 6.07 14.23 4.52
N ARG A 20 5.51 14.73 3.43
CA ARG A 20 5.53 16.13 2.97
C ARG A 20 4.15 16.73 3.05
N ASP A 21 4.07 18.06 2.96
CA ASP A 21 2.80 18.81 2.94
C ASP A 21 1.85 18.44 4.10
N VAL A 22 2.41 18.14 5.26
CA VAL A 22 1.66 17.67 6.43
C VAL A 22 0.91 18.87 7.02
N ASN A 23 -0.43 18.83 6.92
CA ASN A 23 -1.31 19.83 7.48
C ASN A 23 -2.39 19.15 8.31
N ALA A 24 -2.53 19.57 9.57
CA ALA A 24 -3.47 19.01 10.53
C ALA A 24 -4.23 20.17 11.18
N VAL A 25 -5.52 20.25 10.91
CA VAL A 25 -6.39 21.32 11.44
C VAL A 25 -7.65 20.70 12.03
N GLU A 26 -7.93 20.98 13.28
CA GLU A 26 -9.19 20.61 13.91
C GLU A 26 -10.27 21.66 13.61
N GLU A 27 -11.37 21.25 12.98
CA GLU A 27 -12.50 22.12 12.64
C GLU A 27 -13.81 21.42 13.04
N ASN A 28 -14.65 22.10 13.85
CA ASN A 28 -15.93 21.57 14.32
C ASN A 28 -15.84 20.18 15.01
N GLY A 29 -14.74 19.91 15.73
CA GLY A 29 -14.52 18.61 16.39
C GLY A 29 -14.14 17.47 15.44
N VAL A 30 -13.77 17.80 14.19
CA VAL A 30 -13.21 16.85 13.21
C VAL A 30 -11.80 17.29 12.86
N LEU A 31 -10.85 16.37 12.95
CA LEU A 31 -9.48 16.60 12.51
C LEU A 31 -9.41 16.45 10.99
N LYS A 32 -9.11 17.52 10.27
CA LYS A 32 -8.75 17.50 8.85
C LYS A 32 -7.24 17.33 8.74
N LEU A 33 -6.82 16.13 8.35
CA LEU A 33 -5.41 15.78 8.16
C LEU A 33 -5.14 15.59 6.67
N SER A 34 -4.18 16.31 6.12
CA SER A 34 -3.69 16.09 4.76
C SER A 34 -2.19 15.90 4.79
N ALA A 35 -1.67 14.91 4.07
CA ALA A 35 -0.24 14.68 3.96
C ALA A 35 0.10 13.90 2.69
N THR A 36 1.31 14.10 2.19
CA THR A 36 1.89 13.35 1.09
C THR A 36 2.92 12.38 1.65
N VAL A 37 2.82 11.09 1.33
CA VAL A 37 3.79 10.06 1.76
C VAL A 37 4.56 9.49 0.57
N PRO A 38 5.84 9.09 0.75
CA PRO A 38 6.71 8.74 -0.38
C PRO A 38 6.46 7.35 -0.97
N THR A 39 5.78 6.41 -0.31
CA THR A 39 5.51 5.07 -0.83
C THR A 39 4.12 4.57 -0.44
N PRO A 40 3.56 3.58 -1.17
CA PRO A 40 2.24 3.06 -0.85
C PRO A 40 2.25 2.29 0.48
N THR A 41 3.40 1.75 0.91
CA THR A 41 3.54 1.06 2.20
C THR A 41 3.36 2.03 3.35
N GLU A 42 3.96 3.23 3.28
CA GLU A 42 3.76 4.23 4.33
C GLU A 42 2.32 4.72 4.37
N LYS A 43 1.67 4.87 3.21
CA LYS A 43 0.24 5.18 3.16
C LYS A 43 -0.59 4.15 3.93
N ILE A 44 -0.33 2.86 3.70
CA ILE A 44 -1.02 1.77 4.41
C ILE A 44 -0.76 1.87 5.92
N SER A 45 0.47 2.10 6.34
CA SER A 45 0.83 2.22 7.76
C SER A 45 0.14 3.40 8.45
N VAL A 46 0.06 4.56 7.77
CA VAL A 46 -0.66 5.74 8.28
C VAL A 46 -2.14 5.45 8.46
N TRP A 47 -2.78 4.81 7.48
CA TRP A 47 -4.18 4.38 7.60
C TRP A 47 -4.42 3.37 8.71
N ASN A 48 -3.50 2.44 8.91
CA ASN A 48 -3.58 1.47 10.02
C ASN A 48 -3.52 2.16 11.38
N GLU A 49 -2.66 3.17 11.54
CA GLU A 49 -2.55 3.92 12.79
C GLU A 49 -3.81 4.76 13.07
N ILE A 50 -4.37 5.40 12.03
CA ILE A 50 -5.66 6.10 12.13
C ILE A 50 -6.75 5.13 12.62
N LYS A 51 -6.83 3.93 12.03
CA LYS A 51 -7.80 2.91 12.42
C LYS A 51 -7.56 2.37 13.83
N ARG A 52 -6.31 2.26 14.26
CA ARG A 52 -5.95 1.83 15.62
C ARG A 52 -6.48 2.80 16.67
N ILE A 53 -6.49 4.09 16.36
CA ILE A 53 -6.91 5.16 17.29
C ILE A 53 -8.41 5.41 17.23
N GLY A 54 -8.99 5.48 16.02
CA GLY A 54 -10.37 5.90 15.79
C GLY A 54 -11.35 4.77 15.43
N GLY A 55 -10.86 3.54 15.25
CA GLY A 55 -11.65 2.40 14.76
C GLY A 55 -11.68 2.30 13.23
N GLU A 56 -12.39 1.32 12.68
CA GLU A 56 -12.38 1.05 11.22
C GLU A 56 -12.92 2.21 10.37
N ASN A 57 -13.85 3.00 10.92
CA ASN A 57 -14.49 4.14 10.26
C ASN A 57 -14.58 5.33 11.24
N PRO A 58 -13.48 6.04 11.47
CA PRO A 58 -13.47 7.14 12.42
C PRO A 58 -14.24 8.33 11.85
N VAL A 59 -15.20 8.86 12.62
CA VAL A 59 -16.03 10.03 12.24
C VAL A 59 -15.41 11.35 12.67
N ASP A 60 -14.42 11.28 13.56
CA ASP A 60 -13.71 12.40 14.17
C ASP A 60 -12.46 12.82 13.37
N ILE A 61 -12.10 12.11 12.29
CA ILE A 61 -10.97 12.48 11.42
C ILE A 61 -11.35 12.33 9.94
N GLN A 62 -10.97 13.33 9.15
CA GLN A 62 -10.95 13.27 7.70
C GLN A 62 -9.51 13.35 7.24
N ALA A 63 -8.94 12.20 6.86
CA ALA A 63 -7.56 12.09 6.42
C ALA A 63 -7.47 11.98 4.89
N ASP A 64 -6.81 12.95 4.25
CA ASP A 64 -6.44 12.93 2.84
C ASP A 64 -4.94 12.61 2.70
N ILE A 65 -4.63 11.31 2.70
CA ILE A 65 -3.25 10.83 2.55
C ILE A 65 -2.96 10.55 1.07
N LYS A 66 -2.21 11.47 0.46
CA LYS A 66 -1.75 11.37 -0.92
C LYS A 66 -0.45 10.58 -0.98
N MET A 67 -0.28 9.84 -2.06
CA MET A 67 1.03 9.28 -2.39
C MET A 67 1.73 10.30 -3.27
N ASP A 68 3.00 10.59 -2.98
CA ASP A 68 3.85 11.34 -3.90
C ASP A 68 3.83 10.59 -5.24
N SER A 69 3.21 11.17 -6.26
CA SER A 69 3.03 10.49 -7.55
C SER A 69 4.32 10.52 -8.38
N ASP A 70 5.34 11.24 -7.90
CA ASP A 70 6.62 11.49 -8.55
C ASP A 70 7.74 10.58 -8.02
N VAL A 71 7.48 9.78 -6.99
CA VAL A 71 8.38 8.69 -6.60
C VAL A 71 8.20 7.53 -7.59
N PRO A 72 9.23 7.12 -8.34
CA PRO A 72 9.18 5.84 -9.03
C PRO A 72 8.98 4.79 -7.95
N SER A 73 7.82 4.13 -7.95
CA SER A 73 7.57 2.98 -7.10
C SER A 73 8.71 2.00 -7.37
N ALA A 74 9.69 1.93 -6.46
CA ALA A 74 10.55 0.76 -6.40
C ALA A 74 9.60 -0.44 -6.40
N PRO A 75 9.84 -1.48 -7.22
CA PRO A 75 8.94 -2.62 -7.24
C PRO A 75 8.98 -3.22 -5.85
N ALA A 76 7.97 -2.92 -5.03
CA ALA A 76 7.69 -3.69 -3.85
C ALA A 76 7.45 -5.09 -4.38
N MET A 77 8.39 -6.01 -4.15
CA MET A 77 8.26 -7.41 -4.55
C MET A 77 6.91 -7.90 -4.05
N LYS A 78 5.93 -7.97 -4.95
CA LYS A 78 4.56 -8.31 -4.61
C LYS A 78 4.51 -9.81 -4.52
N THR A 79 4.07 -10.32 -3.39
CA THR A 79 3.94 -11.75 -3.21
C THR A 79 2.50 -12.16 -3.57
N TYR A 80 2.34 -13.10 -4.49
CA TYR A 80 1.04 -13.55 -4.99
C TYR A 80 0.84 -15.05 -4.77
N THR A 81 -0.27 -15.42 -4.15
CA THR A 81 -0.66 -16.82 -4.02
C THR A 81 -1.53 -17.24 -5.20
N VAL A 82 -1.05 -18.20 -5.99
CA VAL A 82 -1.74 -18.74 -7.17
C VAL A 82 -3.09 -19.33 -6.78
N LYS A 83 -4.16 -18.95 -7.47
CA LYS A 83 -5.50 -19.49 -7.27
C LYS A 83 -5.85 -20.49 -8.37
N SER A 84 -6.90 -21.27 -8.15
CA SER A 84 -7.37 -22.25 -9.12
C SER A 84 -7.80 -21.58 -10.42
N GLY A 85 -7.16 -21.94 -11.53
CA GLY A 85 -7.43 -21.37 -12.86
C GLY A 85 -6.51 -20.21 -13.27
N ASP A 86 -5.57 -19.82 -12.40
CA ASP A 86 -4.53 -18.86 -12.73
C ASP A 86 -3.44 -19.48 -13.59
N THR A 87 -2.87 -18.66 -14.46
CA THR A 87 -1.66 -18.96 -15.22
C THR A 87 -0.66 -17.83 -15.03
N LEU A 88 0.62 -18.14 -15.18
CA LEU A 88 1.69 -17.15 -15.04
C LEU A 88 1.48 -15.94 -15.95
N SER A 89 0.96 -16.15 -17.17
CA SER A 89 0.59 -15.09 -18.12
C SER A 89 -0.59 -14.23 -17.66
N LYS A 90 -1.61 -14.82 -17.00
CA LYS A 90 -2.73 -14.06 -16.44
C LYS A 90 -2.27 -13.21 -15.27
N ILE A 91 -1.47 -13.78 -14.38
CA ILE A 91 -0.88 -13.08 -13.24
C ILE A 91 -0.01 -11.93 -13.75
N ALA A 92 0.91 -12.18 -14.68
CA ALA A 92 1.71 -11.12 -15.28
C ALA A 92 0.88 -10.00 -15.91
N LYS A 93 -0.21 -10.34 -16.61
CA LYS A 93 -1.12 -9.33 -17.15
C LYS A 93 -1.84 -8.52 -16.06
N GLU A 94 -2.20 -9.14 -14.95
CA GLU A 94 -2.84 -8.47 -13.81
C GLU A 94 -1.87 -7.51 -13.09
N PHE A 95 -0.61 -7.91 -12.94
CA PHE A 95 0.39 -7.15 -12.18
C PHE A 95 1.19 -6.15 -13.03
N TYR A 96 1.55 -6.50 -14.27
CA TYR A 96 2.33 -5.67 -15.19
C TYR A 96 1.52 -5.07 -16.33
N GLY A 97 0.24 -5.43 -16.47
CA GLY A 97 -0.58 -5.04 -17.63
C GLY A 97 -0.28 -5.84 -18.92
N ASN A 98 0.80 -6.61 -18.95
CA ASN A 98 1.22 -7.39 -20.11
C ASN A 98 1.42 -8.87 -19.76
N ALA A 99 0.75 -9.74 -20.49
CA ALA A 99 0.87 -11.17 -20.31
C ALA A 99 2.30 -11.67 -20.57
N ASN A 100 3.05 -11.06 -21.49
CA ASN A 100 4.41 -11.48 -21.86
C ASN A 100 5.45 -11.28 -20.75
N ASP A 101 5.12 -10.51 -19.71
CA ASP A 101 6.02 -10.31 -18.56
C ASP A 101 6.05 -11.51 -17.60
N TYR A 102 5.35 -12.60 -17.91
CA TYR A 102 5.39 -13.83 -17.11
C TYR A 102 6.80 -14.40 -16.95
N MET A 103 7.69 -14.16 -17.91
CA MET A 103 9.09 -14.61 -17.82
C MET A 103 9.83 -13.96 -16.65
N LYS A 104 9.46 -12.73 -16.26
CA LYS A 104 10.05 -12.05 -15.10
C LYS A 104 9.69 -12.77 -13.81
N ILE A 105 8.42 -13.13 -13.66
CA ILE A 105 7.90 -13.89 -12.52
C ILE A 105 8.54 -15.29 -12.50
N ALA A 106 8.59 -15.97 -13.65
CA ALA A 106 9.19 -17.30 -13.74
C ALA A 106 10.67 -17.29 -13.36
N SER A 107 11.43 -16.30 -13.85
CA SER A 107 12.86 -16.15 -13.54
C SER A 107 13.08 -15.80 -12.07
N ALA A 108 12.26 -14.91 -11.50
CA ALA A 108 12.35 -14.53 -10.09
C ALA A 108 12.05 -15.69 -9.12
N ASN A 109 11.22 -16.64 -9.53
CA ASN A 109 10.83 -17.79 -8.71
C ASN A 109 11.50 -19.11 -9.13
N GLY A 110 12.42 -19.09 -10.09
CA GLY A 110 13.09 -20.29 -10.60
C GLY A 110 12.16 -21.31 -11.27
N ILE A 111 11.05 -20.86 -11.85
CA ILE A 111 10.05 -21.73 -12.47
C ILE A 111 10.49 -22.07 -13.89
N SER A 112 10.86 -23.34 -14.10
CA SER A 112 11.31 -23.82 -15.41
C SER A 112 10.17 -23.99 -16.41
N ASN A 113 8.95 -24.26 -15.93
CA ASN A 113 7.78 -24.39 -16.79
C ASN A 113 6.65 -23.46 -16.32
N PRO A 114 6.34 -22.39 -17.07
CA PRO A 114 5.37 -21.40 -16.67
C PRO A 114 3.93 -21.92 -16.60
N ASP A 115 3.64 -23.04 -17.26
CA ASP A 115 2.33 -23.69 -17.20
C ASP A 115 2.18 -24.65 -16.01
N LEU A 116 3.26 -24.92 -15.27
CA LEU A 116 3.27 -25.84 -14.11
C LEU A 116 3.28 -25.11 -12.77
N ILE A 117 2.46 -24.06 -12.62
CA ILE A 117 2.22 -23.45 -11.32
C ILE A 117 1.11 -24.18 -10.56
N LYS A 118 1.28 -24.32 -9.24
CA LYS A 118 0.31 -25.02 -8.39
C LYS A 118 -0.57 -24.02 -7.65
N VAL A 119 -1.85 -24.36 -7.50
CA VAL A 119 -2.75 -23.60 -6.63
C VAL A 119 -2.20 -23.60 -5.20
N GLY A 120 -2.18 -22.43 -4.56
CA GLY A 120 -1.57 -22.21 -3.24
C GLY A 120 -0.07 -21.93 -3.28
N GLN A 121 0.57 -21.97 -4.46
CA GLN A 121 1.97 -21.61 -4.61
C GLN A 121 2.15 -20.09 -4.46
N GLU A 122 3.14 -19.70 -3.69
CA GLU A 122 3.52 -18.31 -3.50
C GLU A 122 4.55 -17.89 -4.55
N LEU A 123 4.28 -16.79 -5.25
CA LEU A 123 5.10 -16.25 -6.32
C LEU A 123 5.55 -14.83 -5.97
N VAL A 124 6.86 -14.59 -6.09
CA VAL A 124 7.46 -13.27 -6.03
C VAL A 124 7.29 -12.57 -7.38
N ILE A 125 6.61 -11.43 -7.38
CA ILE A 125 6.41 -10.58 -8.55
C ILE A 125 7.37 -9.38 -8.41
N PRO A 126 8.49 -9.38 -9.17
CA PRO A 126 9.50 -8.34 -9.12
C PRO A 126 9.07 -7.01 -9.77
#